data_AF-A0AAV3X7B5-F1
#
_entry.id   AF-A0AAV3X7B5-F1
#
_cell.length_a   1.000
_cell.length_b   1.000
_cell.length_c   1.000
_cell.angle_alpha   90.00
_cell.angle_beta   90.00
_cell.angle_gamma   90.00
#
_symmetry.space_group_name_H-M   'P 1'
#
loop_
_entity.id
_entity.type
_entity.pdbx_description
1 polymer ?
#
loop_
_entity_poly.entity_id
_entity_poly.type
_entity_poly.pdbx_seq_one_letter_code
_entity_poly.pdbx_strand_id
1 'polypeptide(L)'
;MSRIVVKLEGRNLTAAVKDRIGASTIDVAEKEGSIAPGKTVLLERTWGNTGIALAMVVAAPGYRLILTMPETMSSETRAMLRAYGAELELTLGIEGMTGAIRRAQEIWETMPDAYMLQQFRNPAKAKIHCETTAES
;
A
#
# COMPACT_ATOMS: atom_id res chain seq x y z
N MET A 1 -33.83 15.56 -28.65
CA MET A 1 -33.55 16.28 -27.39
C MET A 1 -32.80 15.36 -26.45
N SER A 2 -31.48 15.48 -26.41
CA SER A 2 -30.60 14.59 -25.66
C SER A 2 -30.55 15.03 -24.19
N ARG A 3 -31.00 14.15 -23.29
CA ARG A 3 -30.99 14.38 -21.84
C ARG A 3 -29.57 14.08 -21.32
N ILE A 4 -28.76 15.13 -21.14
CA ILE A 4 -27.48 15.01 -20.46
C ILE A 4 -27.77 14.71 -18.99
N VAL A 5 -27.62 13.45 -18.60
CA VAL A 5 -27.59 13.04 -17.20
C VAL A 5 -26.18 13.31 -16.71
N VAL A 6 -25.98 14.49 -16.12
CA VAL A 6 -24.78 14.77 -15.33
C VAL A 6 -24.86 13.87 -14.10
N LYS A 7 -24.17 12.72 -14.16
CA LYS A 7 -24.02 11.84 -13.01
C LYS A 7 -23.14 12.57 -12.01
N LEU A 8 -23.77 12.94 -10.90
CA LEU A 8 -23.19 13.66 -9.78
C LEU A 8 -22.11 12.79 -9.12
N GLU A 9 -20.88 12.80 -9.64
CA GLU A 9 -19.67 12.20 -9.04
C GLU A 9 -19.18 13.06 -7.86
N GLY A 10 -20.10 13.44 -6.96
CA GLY A 10 -19.85 14.36 -5.84
C GLY A 10 -20.04 13.75 -4.46
N ARG A 11 -20.13 12.41 -4.34
CA ARG A 11 -20.43 11.72 -3.08
C ARG A 11 -19.57 10.50 -2.74
N ASN A 12 -18.47 10.27 -3.45
CA ASN A 12 -17.38 9.44 -2.96
C ASN A 12 -16.23 10.37 -2.62
N LEU A 13 -15.86 10.46 -1.34
CA LEU A 13 -14.76 11.31 -0.84
C LEU A 13 -13.40 10.96 -1.46
N THR A 14 -13.31 9.88 -2.24
CA THR A 14 -12.13 9.47 -2.98
C THR A 14 -12.55 8.78 -4.30
N ALA A 15 -12.47 9.52 -5.41
CA ALA A 15 -12.97 9.12 -6.72
C ALA A 15 -12.06 8.13 -7.48
N ALA A 16 -11.62 7.03 -6.86
CA ALA A 16 -10.81 6.04 -7.56
C ALA A 16 -11.34 4.62 -7.35
N VAL A 17 -11.63 3.95 -8.48
CA VAL A 17 -11.74 2.49 -8.60
C VAL A 17 -10.62 1.74 -7.85
N LYS A 18 -9.49 2.42 -7.59
CA LYS A 18 -8.33 1.94 -6.83
C LYS A 18 -8.55 1.82 -5.32
N ASP A 19 -9.49 2.55 -4.74
CA ASP A 19 -9.84 2.46 -3.31
C ASP A 19 -10.54 1.14 -3.00
N ARG A 20 -11.38 0.68 -3.94
CA ARG A 20 -12.01 -0.64 -3.86
C ARG A 20 -10.98 -1.76 -3.98
N ILE A 21 -9.93 -1.55 -4.78
CA ILE A 21 -8.84 -2.52 -4.92
C ILE A 21 -8.03 -2.56 -3.62
N GLY A 22 -7.65 -1.42 -3.05
CA GLY A 22 -6.91 -1.37 -1.78
C GLY A 22 -7.67 -2.05 -0.64
N ALA A 23 -8.93 -1.68 -0.41
CA ALA A 23 -9.76 -2.29 0.63
C ALA A 23 -10.04 -3.77 0.38
N SER A 24 -10.36 -4.15 -0.86
CA SER A 24 -10.61 -5.55 -1.21
C SER A 24 -9.35 -6.40 -1.11
N THR A 25 -8.17 -5.85 -1.39
CA THR A 25 -6.90 -6.58 -1.28
C THR A 25 -6.56 -6.87 0.17
N ILE A 26 -6.75 -5.91 1.08
CA ILE A 26 -6.51 -6.11 2.52
C ILE A 26 -7.49 -7.15 3.07
N ASP A 27 -8.79 -7.00 2.78
CA ASP A 27 -9.83 -7.93 3.25
C ASP A 27 -9.60 -9.37 2.73
N VAL A 28 -9.19 -9.53 1.46
CA VAL A 28 -8.84 -10.86 0.92
C VAL A 28 -7.61 -11.42 1.61
N ALA A 29 -6.55 -10.64 1.75
CA ALA A 29 -5.31 -11.10 2.39
C ALA A 29 -5.50 -11.42 3.88
N GLU A 30 -6.37 -10.68 4.59
CA GLU A 30 -6.80 -10.98 5.96
C GLU A 30 -7.57 -12.31 6.02
N LYS A 31 -8.55 -12.50 5.13
CA LYS A 31 -9.35 -13.73 5.06
C LYS A 31 -8.53 -14.97 4.71
N GLU A 32 -7.51 -14.82 3.89
CA GLU A 32 -6.56 -15.88 3.55
C GLU A 32 -5.51 -16.11 4.65
N GLY A 33 -5.49 -15.28 5.71
CA GLY A 33 -4.52 -15.36 6.80
C GLY A 33 -3.10 -14.93 6.40
N SER A 34 -2.94 -14.32 5.23
CA SER A 34 -1.64 -13.85 4.71
C SER A 34 -1.14 -12.61 5.43
N ILE A 35 -2.05 -11.81 5.99
CA ILE A 35 -1.74 -10.63 6.79
C ILE A 35 -2.53 -10.62 8.09
N ALA A 36 -1.97 -10.06 9.15
CA ALA A 36 -2.63 -9.90 10.44
C ALA A 36 -2.25 -8.54 11.07
N PRO A 37 -3.21 -7.77 11.62
CA PRO A 37 -2.90 -6.53 12.31
C PRO A 37 -1.94 -6.74 13.48
N GLY A 38 -1.07 -5.77 13.76
CA GLY A 38 -0.06 -5.86 14.83
C GLY A 38 1.10 -6.84 14.58
N LYS A 39 1.00 -7.73 13.59
CA LYS A 39 2.09 -8.61 13.14
C LYS A 39 2.66 -8.13 11.80
N THR A 40 1.79 -8.03 10.79
CA THR A 40 2.21 -7.73 9.42
C THR A 40 2.52 -6.26 9.22
N VAL A 41 3.63 -6.00 8.56
CA VAL A 41 3.98 -4.67 8.05
C VAL A 41 3.64 -4.61 6.57
N LEU A 42 2.68 -3.77 6.22
CA LEU A 42 2.28 -3.56 4.83
C LEU A 42 3.30 -2.66 4.14
N LEU A 43 3.71 -3.05 2.94
CA LEU A 43 4.70 -2.33 2.16
C LEU A 43 4.18 -2.06 0.75
N GLU A 44 4.28 -0.81 0.30
CA GLU A 44 3.81 -0.40 -1.02
C GLU A 44 4.73 0.68 -1.63
N ARG A 45 4.85 0.65 -2.96
CA ARG A 45 5.66 1.59 -3.75
C ARG A 45 4.74 2.55 -4.50
N THR A 46 4.09 3.45 -3.77
CA THR A 46 3.13 4.38 -4.37
C THR A 46 3.05 5.71 -3.63
N TRP A 47 2.81 6.78 -4.39
CA TRP A 47 2.68 8.16 -3.91
C TRP A 47 1.40 8.82 -4.45
N GLY A 48 0.61 8.09 -5.23
CA GLY A 48 -0.67 8.55 -5.76
C GLY A 48 -1.85 8.18 -4.85
N ASN A 49 -3.06 8.33 -5.36
CA ASN A 49 -4.30 8.06 -4.62
C ASN A 49 -4.35 6.66 -3.98
N THR A 50 -3.68 5.66 -4.56
CA THR A 50 -3.56 4.33 -3.97
C THR A 50 -2.89 4.35 -2.59
N GLY A 51 -1.84 5.15 -2.41
CA GLY A 51 -1.13 5.23 -1.13
C GLY A 51 -1.97 5.90 -0.06
N ILE A 52 -2.72 6.94 -0.46
CA ILE A 52 -3.66 7.63 0.42
C ILE A 52 -4.80 6.70 0.84
N ALA A 53 -5.41 6.02 -0.13
CA ALA A 53 -6.48 5.06 0.13
C ALA A 53 -6.02 3.91 1.04
N LEU A 54 -4.84 3.35 0.78
CA LEU A 54 -4.26 2.32 1.64
C LEU A 54 -4.01 2.85 3.05
N ALA A 55 -3.38 4.02 3.19
CA ALA A 55 -3.14 4.62 4.49
C ALA A 55 -4.44 4.84 5.28
N MET A 56 -5.50 5.31 4.62
CA MET A 56 -6.82 5.44 5.25
C MET A 56 -7.42 4.10 5.68
N VAL A 57 -7.35 3.08 4.82
CA VAL A 57 -7.96 1.76 5.07
C VAL A 57 -7.26 1.02 6.21
N VAL A 58 -5.93 1.06 6.24
CA VAL A 58 -5.14 0.21 7.14
C VAL A 58 -4.81 0.88 8.47
N ALA A 59 -5.06 2.20 8.59
CA ALA A 59 -4.93 2.94 9.83
C ALA A 59 -5.89 2.46 10.92
N ALA A 60 -7.16 2.21 10.58
CA ALA A 60 -8.16 1.82 11.58
C ALA A 60 -7.98 0.39 12.12
N PRO A 61 -7.65 -0.63 11.30
CA PRO A 61 -7.34 -1.97 11.80
C PRO A 61 -6.02 -2.07 12.57
N GLY A 62 -5.15 -1.05 12.51
CA GLY A 62 -3.88 -1.01 13.24
C GLY A 62 -2.72 -1.72 12.54
N TYR A 63 -2.72 -1.72 11.20
CA TYR A 63 -1.54 -2.16 10.46
C TYR A 63 -0.46 -1.10 10.46
N ARG A 64 0.79 -1.55 10.51
CA ARG A 64 1.93 -0.72 10.17
C ARG A 64 2.04 -0.65 8.65
N LEU A 65 2.07 0.55 8.08
CA LEU A 65 2.18 0.77 6.63
C LEU A 65 3.45 1.56 6.32
N ILE A 66 4.30 1.00 5.45
CA ILE A 66 5.49 1.65 4.91
C ILE A 66 5.25 1.95 3.43
N LEU A 67 5.47 3.21 3.04
CA LEU A 67 5.39 3.67 1.66
C LEU A 67 6.76 4.15 1.19
N THR A 68 7.28 3.54 0.12
CA THR A 68 8.51 4.01 -0.52
C THR A 68 8.20 5.00 -1.65
N MET A 69 8.89 6.14 -1.67
CA MET A 69 8.71 7.15 -2.71
C MET A 69 9.92 8.07 -2.85
N PRO A 70 10.11 8.72 -4.01
CA PRO A 70 11.17 9.70 -4.19
C PRO A 70 10.94 10.94 -3.31
N GLU A 71 12.01 11.55 -2.82
CA GLU A 71 11.95 12.77 -2.01
C GLU A 71 11.38 13.99 -2.78
N THR A 72 11.34 13.92 -4.11
CA THR A 72 10.74 14.92 -5.01
C THR A 72 9.22 15.00 -4.88
N MET A 73 8.59 14.09 -4.12
CA MET A 73 7.18 14.16 -3.80
C MET A 73 6.81 15.38 -2.94
N SER A 74 5.63 15.95 -3.24
CA SER A 74 5.10 17.12 -2.52
C SER A 74 5.13 16.90 -1.01
N SER A 75 5.55 17.94 -0.28
CA SER A 75 5.50 17.95 1.19
C SER A 75 4.07 17.77 1.70
N GLU A 76 3.06 18.28 0.99
CA GLU A 76 1.64 18.17 1.36
C GLU A 76 1.18 16.70 1.33
N THR A 77 1.49 15.98 0.25
CA THR A 77 1.18 14.55 0.13
C THR A 77 1.87 13.75 1.23
N ARG A 78 3.15 14.04 1.50
CA ARG A 78 3.90 13.37 2.58
C ARG A 78 3.32 13.66 3.96
N ALA A 79 2.91 14.90 4.22
CA ALA A 79 2.26 15.28 5.48
C ALA A 79 0.92 14.57 5.66
N MET A 80 0.09 14.51 4.61
CA MET A 80 -1.19 13.79 4.63
C MET A 80 -1.00 12.31 4.94
N LEU A 81 -0.06 11.63 4.26
CA LEU A 81 0.19 10.20 4.49
C LEU A 81 0.67 9.92 5.92
N ARG A 82 1.57 10.76 6.45
CA ARG A 82 2.01 10.66 7.85
C ARG A 82 0.88 10.91 8.84
N ALA A 83 -0.05 11.82 8.53
CA ALA A 83 -1.22 12.08 9.37
C ALA A 83 -2.15 10.85 9.45
N TYR A 84 -2.19 10.02 8.41
CA TYR A 84 -2.84 8.70 8.43
C TYR A 84 -1.99 7.59 9.10
N GLY A 85 -0.84 7.93 9.68
CA GLY A 85 0.03 6.97 10.37
C GLY A 85 0.93 6.15 9.44
N ALA A 86 1.02 6.50 8.15
CA ALA A 86 1.95 5.83 7.24
C ALA A 86 3.40 6.27 7.49
N GLU A 87 4.30 5.30 7.50
CA GLU A 87 5.75 5.52 7.52
C GLU A 87 6.25 5.74 6.08
N LEU A 88 7.09 6.76 5.90
CA LEU A 88 7.58 7.14 4.58
C LEU A 88 9.07 6.89 4.46
N GLU A 89 9.45 6.00 3.55
CA GLU A 89 10.84 5.70 3.20
C GLU A 89 11.18 6.46 1.91
N LEU A 90 11.90 7.57 2.08
CA LEU A 90 12.25 8.45 0.97
C LEU A 90 13.49 7.97 0.24
N THR A 91 13.43 7.94 -1.09
CA THR A 91 14.57 7.63 -1.96
C THR A 91 15.04 8.87 -2.71
N LEU A 92 16.26 8.81 -3.25
CA LEU A 92 16.84 9.94 -4.00
C LEU A 92 15.97 10.30 -5.19
N GLY A 93 15.75 11.60 -5.39
CA GLY A 93 14.94 12.11 -6.50
C GLY A 93 15.44 11.67 -7.88
N ILE A 94 16.77 11.59 -8.05
CA ILE A 94 17.44 11.21 -9.31
C ILE A 94 17.16 9.76 -9.72
N GLU A 95 16.94 8.86 -8.76
CA GLU A 95 16.60 7.46 -9.04
C GLU A 95 15.13 7.29 -9.42
N GLY A 96 14.31 8.31 -9.17
CA GLY A 96 12.88 8.31 -9.41
C GLY A 96 12.22 7.04 -8.86
N MET A 97 11.32 6.46 -9.65
CA MET A 97 10.57 5.28 -9.21
C MET A 97 11.38 4.00 -9.14
N THR A 98 12.46 3.90 -9.92
CA THR A 98 13.37 2.76 -9.85
C THR A 98 14.02 2.66 -8.48
N GLY A 99 14.41 3.80 -7.88
CA GLY A 99 14.94 3.85 -6.52
C GLY A 99 13.92 3.40 -5.48
N ALA A 100 12.69 3.91 -5.54
CA ALA A 100 11.61 3.52 -4.63
C ALA A 100 11.23 2.03 -4.74
N ILE A 101 11.26 1.45 -5.94
CA ILE A 101 11.08 0.00 -6.16
C ILE A 101 12.19 -0.78 -5.47
N ARG A 102 13.45 -0.43 -5.75
CA ARG A 102 14.63 -1.09 -5.16
C ARG A 102 14.57 -1.04 -3.64
N ARG A 103 14.27 0.13 -3.07
CA ARG A 103 14.14 0.30 -1.63
C ARG A 103 13.02 -0.54 -1.03
N ALA A 104 11.87 -0.62 -1.69
CA ALA A 104 10.79 -1.49 -1.22
C ALA A 104 11.21 -2.96 -1.25
N GLN A 105 11.97 -3.37 -2.26
CA GLN A 105 12.46 -4.72 -2.37
C GLN A 105 13.47 -5.06 -1.27
N GLU A 106 14.39 -4.14 -0.94
CA GLU A 106 15.31 -4.29 0.19
C GLU A 106 14.58 -4.44 1.53
N ILE A 107 13.59 -3.58 1.80
CA ILE A 107 12.78 -3.65 3.03
C ILE A 107 12.04 -4.99 3.08
N TRP A 108 11.46 -5.40 1.96
CA TRP A 108 10.77 -6.67 1.87
C TRP A 108 11.70 -7.86 2.09
N GLU A 109 12.93 -7.84 1.57
CA GLU A 109 13.90 -8.93 1.76
C GLU A 109 14.44 -9.00 3.19
N THR A 110 14.54 -7.85 3.87
CA THR A 110 15.16 -7.75 5.20
C THR A 110 14.16 -7.80 6.36
N MET A 111 12.88 -7.51 6.12
CA MET A 111 11.83 -7.50 7.14
C MET A 111 10.98 -8.77 7.05
N PRO A 112 11.03 -9.67 8.07
CA PRO A 112 10.33 -10.94 8.04
C PRO A 112 8.82 -10.78 7.86
N ASP A 113 8.19 -9.89 8.65
CA ASP A 113 6.75 -9.66 8.62
C ASP A 113 6.29 -8.68 7.54
N ALA A 114 7.18 -8.26 6.64
CA ALA A 114 6.81 -7.36 5.54
C ALA A 114 6.01 -8.11 4.47
N TYR A 115 4.81 -7.58 4.20
CA TYR A 115 3.93 -8.00 3.14
C TYR A 115 3.82 -6.90 2.08
N MET A 116 4.33 -7.19 0.87
CA MET A 116 4.29 -6.23 -0.23
C MET A 116 2.97 -6.36 -0.99
N LEU A 117 2.10 -5.34 -0.94
CA LEU A 117 0.73 -5.41 -1.47
C LEU A 117 0.66 -5.60 -2.99
N GLN A 118 1.66 -5.10 -3.73
CA GLN A 118 1.81 -5.37 -5.17
C GLN A 118 2.31 -6.78 -5.52
N GLN A 119 2.35 -7.73 -4.57
CA GLN A 119 2.71 -9.14 -4.80
C GLN A 119 1.87 -9.85 -5.88
N PHE A 120 0.72 -9.30 -6.30
CA PHE A 120 -0.04 -9.84 -7.44
C PHE A 120 0.71 -9.83 -8.79
N ARG A 121 1.94 -9.30 -8.85
CA ARG A 121 2.84 -9.46 -10.00
C ARG A 121 4.12 -10.26 -9.74
N ASN A 122 4.45 -10.63 -8.49
CA ASN A 122 5.68 -11.38 -8.21
C ASN A 122 5.54 -12.34 -6.99
N PRO A 123 5.30 -13.65 -7.23
CA PRO A 123 4.97 -14.63 -6.19
C PRO A 123 6.18 -15.17 -5.38
N ALA A 124 7.39 -14.62 -5.55
CA ALA A 124 8.62 -15.29 -5.11
C ALA A 124 8.79 -15.47 -3.57
N LYS A 125 8.38 -14.52 -2.72
CA LYS A 125 8.53 -14.65 -1.24
C LYS A 125 7.30 -15.22 -0.53
N ALA A 126 6.10 -15.05 -1.10
CA ALA A 126 4.86 -15.56 -0.50
C ALA A 126 4.92 -17.09 -0.34
N LYS A 127 5.53 -17.78 -1.30
CA LYS A 127 5.67 -19.24 -1.28
C LYS A 127 6.58 -19.74 -0.12
N ILE A 128 7.68 -19.03 0.13
CA ILE A 128 8.67 -19.42 1.16
C ILE A 128 8.08 -19.26 2.56
N HIS A 129 7.27 -18.23 2.80
CA HIS A 129 6.64 -18.04 4.12
C HIS A 129 5.43 -18.97 4.34
N CYS A 130 4.68 -19.28 3.28
CA CYS A 130 3.57 -20.24 3.37
C CYS A 130 4.06 -21.66 3.69
N GLU A 131 5.21 -22.07 3.15
CA GLU A 131 5.82 -23.38 3.40
C GLU A 131 6.51 -23.49 4.78
N THR A 132 6.97 -22.37 5.37
CA THR A 132 7.69 -22.37 6.67
C THR A 132 6.82 -22.03 7.88
N THR A 133 5.60 -21.54 7.68
CA THR A 133 4.66 -21.22 8.78
C THR A 133 3.80 -22.43 9.21
N ALA A 134 3.98 -23.59 8.57
CA ALA A 134 3.25 -24.83 8.90
C ALA A 134 3.89 -25.67 10.03
N GLU A 135 5.02 -25.26 10.60
CA GLU A 135 5.66 -25.94 11.74
C GLU A 135 5.91 -24.97 12.90
N SER A 136 4.92 -24.76 13.77
CA SER A 136 5.07 -24.36 15.18
C SER A 136 3.76 -24.54 15.94
#